data_AF-A0A8T4R3P3-F1
#
_entry.id   AF-A0A8T4R3P3-F1
#
_cell.length_a   1.000
_cell.length_b   1.000
_cell.length_c   1.000
_cell.angle_alpha   90.00
_cell.angle_beta   90.00
_cell.angle_gamma   90.00
#
_symmetry.space_group_name_H-M   'P 1'
#
loop_
_entity.id
_entity.type
_entity.pdbx_description
1 polymer ?
#
loop_
_entity_poly.entity_id
_entity_poly.type
_entity_poly.pdbx_seq_one_letter_code
_entity_poly.pdbx_strand_id
1 'polypeptide(L)'
;APMTTSKLAEHISDGRDYRCINGEWSALPVKLDWNGFQWGFCSTEDQCLVDPTQTENTPLEQFYILGKIPQCLSDKTYLLDHYCQNGNWTSRTKFVASTLAQVAADQDFVLYCSSPLTTLPSIEDKESFVLGQESGAAAPPNSVLPTPAAPARKCFSSLSSTLVNPNENTCINNVCVLQFNDGSTLKTAAFATTLNNDLAGTKGATTADSFLIALGIPAEQVSTICPAGEGFVQCTNSLWYSKELNAVIYAKEGINLNPTIIDKITGWFRRLLGIPTEPSAAQLFLNKPQNFHDVYLATQTVTLDGIEVTKSVRAVKEAFPSILVAEYENFNTSVCSYVEKRELPALEEPGPLAREAGRAPLTCTQNEGIQRVEITKGVDFFWPQLTGKLRVG
;
A
#
# COMPACT_ATOMS: atom_id res chain seq x y z
N ALA A 1 -3.16 -39.04 -15.33
CA ALA A 1 -3.72 -37.69 -15.58
C ALA A 1 -2.71 -36.67 -15.07
N PRO A 2 -2.46 -35.55 -15.77
CA PRO A 2 -1.60 -34.50 -15.24
C PRO A 2 -2.20 -33.98 -13.93
N MET A 3 -1.42 -34.03 -12.85
CA MET A 3 -1.83 -33.56 -11.53
C MET A 3 -1.64 -32.04 -11.49
N THR A 4 -2.72 -31.25 -11.62
CA THR A 4 -2.64 -29.78 -11.79
C THR A 4 -3.06 -28.99 -10.56
N THR A 5 -3.42 -29.62 -9.45
CA THR A 5 -3.87 -28.90 -8.25
C THR A 5 -2.69 -28.39 -7.42
N SER A 6 -2.63 -27.08 -7.20
CA SER A 6 -1.56 -26.41 -6.44
C SER A 6 -1.48 -26.76 -4.94
N LYS A 7 -2.43 -27.55 -4.41
CA LYS A 7 -2.55 -27.91 -3.00
C LYS A 7 -2.04 -29.31 -2.67
N LEU A 8 -1.52 -30.04 -3.65
CA LEU A 8 -1.00 -31.39 -3.42
C LEU A 8 0.43 -31.30 -2.90
N ALA A 9 0.63 -31.70 -1.65
CA ALA A 9 1.93 -31.78 -1.00
C ALA A 9 2.14 -33.13 -0.34
N GLU A 10 3.38 -33.60 -0.35
CA GLU A 10 3.85 -34.64 0.57
C GLU A 10 4.54 -33.95 1.74
N HIS A 11 3.95 -34.10 2.93
CA HIS A 11 4.53 -33.58 4.17
C HIS A 11 5.51 -34.61 4.72
N ILE A 12 6.81 -34.33 4.61
CA ILE A 12 7.84 -35.15 5.24
C ILE A 12 8.12 -34.56 6.63
N SER A 13 8.32 -35.42 7.63
CA SER A 13 8.80 -35.00 8.96
C SER A 13 9.96 -34.00 8.82
N ASP A 14 9.96 -32.94 9.65
CA ASP A 14 10.85 -31.76 9.63
C ASP A 14 10.32 -30.51 8.89
N GLY A 15 9.01 -30.40 8.64
CA GLY A 15 8.42 -29.15 8.14
C GLY A 15 8.80 -28.82 6.69
N ARG A 16 9.16 -29.83 5.90
CA ARG A 16 9.42 -29.70 4.47
C ARG A 16 8.25 -30.25 3.69
N ASP A 17 7.60 -29.37 2.93
CA ASP A 17 6.55 -29.75 2.00
C ASP A 17 7.17 -29.92 0.60
N TYR A 18 6.90 -31.07 -0.01
CA TYR A 18 7.35 -31.39 -1.36
C TYR A 18 6.19 -31.31 -2.34
N ARG A 19 6.44 -30.78 -3.54
CA ARG A 19 5.49 -30.75 -4.65
C ARG A 19 6.04 -31.49 -5.85
N CYS A 20 5.21 -32.33 -6.46
CA CYS A 20 5.53 -32.97 -7.72
C CYS A 20 5.28 -31.99 -8.88
N ILE A 21 6.34 -31.61 -9.60
CA ILE A 21 6.30 -30.75 -10.79
C ILE A 21 6.88 -31.56 -11.95
N ASN A 22 6.07 -31.82 -12.97
CA ASN A 22 6.48 -32.61 -14.15
C ASN A 22 7.06 -33.99 -13.82
N GLY A 23 6.58 -34.63 -12.74
CA GLY A 23 7.05 -35.94 -12.31
C GLY A 23 8.27 -35.93 -11.38
N GLU A 24 8.83 -34.75 -11.10
CA GLU A 24 9.94 -34.57 -10.15
C GLU A 24 9.45 -33.93 -8.85
N TRP A 25 9.87 -34.48 -7.70
CA TRP A 25 9.57 -33.90 -6.39
C TRP A 25 10.55 -32.79 -6.07
N SER A 26 10.03 -31.57 -5.94
CA SER A 26 10.79 -30.39 -5.55
C SER A 26 10.34 -29.93 -4.17
N ALA A 27 11.32 -29.66 -3.29
CA ALA A 27 11.05 -28.95 -2.04
C ALA A 27 10.73 -27.50 -2.38
N LEU A 28 9.53 -27.03 -2.02
CA LEU A 28 9.12 -25.65 -2.23
C LEU A 28 8.42 -25.14 -0.98
N PRO A 29 8.69 -23.91 -0.55
CA PRO A 29 7.99 -23.35 0.60
C PRO A 29 6.52 -23.15 0.28
N VAL A 30 5.66 -23.47 1.26
CA VAL A 30 4.24 -23.08 1.21
C VAL A 30 4.16 -21.56 1.12
N LYS A 31 3.32 -21.08 0.21
CA LYS A 31 3.02 -19.67 0.00
C LYS A 31 1.58 -19.38 0.41
N LEU A 32 1.36 -18.15 0.87
CA LEU A 32 0.04 -17.60 1.12
C LEU A 32 -0.32 -16.59 0.03
N ASP A 33 -1.61 -16.44 -0.26
CA ASP A 33 -2.10 -15.30 -1.03
C ASP A 33 -1.93 -13.99 -0.25
N TRP A 34 -2.08 -12.84 -0.92
CA TRP A 34 -1.84 -11.54 -0.27
C TRP A 34 -2.83 -11.23 0.86
N ASN A 35 -3.99 -11.90 0.86
CA ASN A 35 -4.99 -11.84 1.92
C ASN A 35 -4.75 -12.88 3.02
N GLY A 36 -3.83 -13.83 2.81
CA GLY A 36 -3.55 -14.96 3.70
C GLY A 36 -4.72 -15.90 3.96
N PHE A 37 -5.71 -15.94 3.07
CA PHE A 37 -6.86 -16.84 3.16
C PHE A 37 -6.62 -18.16 2.45
N GLN A 38 -5.69 -18.18 1.50
CA GLN A 38 -5.40 -19.34 0.68
C GLN A 38 -3.91 -19.64 0.72
N TRP A 39 -3.60 -20.93 0.72
CA TRP A 39 -2.24 -21.44 0.66
C TRP A 39 -2.07 -22.38 -0.52
N GLY A 40 -0.82 -22.55 -0.95
CA GLY A 40 -0.44 -23.40 -2.07
C GLY A 40 1.05 -23.25 -2.38
N PHE A 41 1.42 -23.66 -3.58
CA PHE A 41 2.80 -23.58 -4.06
C PHE A 41 2.87 -22.86 -5.41
N CYS A 42 3.99 -22.18 -5.63
CA CYS A 42 4.38 -21.66 -6.93
C CYS A 42 5.39 -22.58 -7.62
N SER A 43 5.86 -22.21 -8.82
CA SER A 43 6.89 -23.00 -9.53
C SER A 43 8.30 -22.72 -9.01
N THR A 44 8.53 -21.54 -8.44
CA THR A 44 9.81 -21.09 -7.89
C THR A 44 9.62 -20.41 -6.53
N GLU A 45 10.69 -20.30 -5.74
CA GLU A 45 10.63 -19.75 -4.37
C GLU A 45 10.41 -18.24 -4.33
N ASP A 46 10.81 -17.53 -5.39
CA ASP A 46 10.72 -16.07 -5.55
C ASP A 46 9.34 -15.61 -6.07
N GLN A 47 8.45 -16.55 -6.40
CA GLN A 47 7.08 -16.27 -6.79
C GLN A 47 6.14 -16.12 -5.60
N CYS A 48 5.11 -15.31 -5.77
CA CYS A 48 4.05 -15.11 -4.80
C CYS A 48 2.75 -15.77 -5.27
N LEU A 49 2.07 -16.47 -4.37
CA LEU A 49 0.82 -17.16 -4.67
C LEU A 49 -0.32 -16.15 -4.80
N VAL A 50 -1.08 -16.22 -5.89
CA VAL A 50 -2.23 -15.36 -6.14
C VAL A 50 -3.53 -16.13 -5.90
N ASP A 51 -3.74 -17.22 -6.61
CA ASP A 51 -4.92 -18.08 -6.47
C ASP A 51 -4.55 -19.56 -6.73
N PRO A 52 -4.54 -20.40 -5.68
CA PRO A 52 -4.22 -21.81 -5.82
C PRO A 52 -5.26 -22.63 -6.60
N THR A 53 -6.44 -22.09 -6.90
CA THR A 53 -7.45 -22.80 -7.71
C THR A 53 -7.15 -22.78 -9.20
N GLN A 54 -6.26 -21.89 -9.63
CA GLN A 54 -5.83 -21.78 -11.02
C GLN A 54 -4.83 -22.88 -11.37
N THR A 55 -4.96 -23.44 -12.57
CA THR A 55 -4.08 -24.50 -13.09
C THR A 55 -2.97 -23.97 -13.97
N GLU A 56 -3.06 -22.71 -14.41
CA GLU A 56 -2.12 -22.08 -15.33
C GLU A 56 -1.74 -20.68 -14.85
N ASN A 57 -0.48 -20.31 -15.06
CA ASN A 57 -0.02 -18.93 -14.88
C ASN A 57 -0.42 -18.10 -16.10
N THR A 58 -1.63 -17.55 -16.06
CA THR A 58 -2.11 -16.64 -17.09
C THR A 58 -1.23 -15.37 -17.14
N PRO A 59 -0.91 -14.82 -18.33
CA PRO A 59 -0.23 -13.53 -18.43
C PRO A 59 -0.99 -12.42 -17.67
N LEU A 60 -0.26 -11.55 -16.97
CA LEU A 60 -0.80 -10.51 -16.11
C LEU A 60 -1.74 -9.55 -16.85
N GLU A 61 -1.53 -9.31 -18.13
CA GLU A 61 -2.38 -8.45 -18.96
C GLU A 61 -3.81 -9.00 -19.06
N GLN A 62 -3.98 -10.32 -19.07
CA GLN A 62 -5.30 -10.94 -19.13
C GLN A 62 -6.08 -10.78 -17.81
N PHE A 63 -5.41 -10.51 -16.70
CA PHE A 63 -6.08 -10.18 -15.44
C PHE A 63 -6.91 -8.91 -15.59
N TYR A 64 -6.32 -7.83 -16.10
CA TYR A 64 -7.00 -6.54 -16.25
C TYR A 64 -8.04 -6.54 -17.39
N ILE A 65 -7.76 -7.27 -18.49
CA ILE A 65 -8.63 -7.27 -19.68
C ILE A 65 -9.77 -8.30 -19.54
N LEU A 66 -9.46 -9.53 -19.12
CA LEU A 66 -10.38 -10.66 -19.13
C LEU A 66 -10.79 -11.13 -17.74
N GLY A 67 -10.22 -10.57 -16.66
CA GLY A 67 -10.48 -11.04 -15.30
C GLY A 67 -9.85 -12.39 -14.99
N LYS A 68 -8.92 -12.87 -15.83
CA LYS A 68 -8.25 -14.15 -15.62
C LYS A 68 -7.16 -14.01 -14.57
N ILE A 69 -7.31 -14.76 -13.49
CA ILE A 69 -6.43 -14.70 -12.33
C ILE A 69 -5.23 -15.64 -12.58
N PRO A 70 -3.97 -15.18 -12.44
CA PRO A 70 -2.82 -16.08 -12.49
C PRO A 70 -2.76 -16.94 -11.22
N GLN A 71 -2.16 -18.14 -11.30
CA GLN A 71 -1.90 -18.92 -10.09
C GLN A 71 -0.85 -18.25 -9.21
N CYS A 72 0.25 -17.81 -9.82
CA CYS A 72 1.39 -17.19 -9.15
C CYS A 72 1.91 -15.99 -9.94
N LEU A 73 2.57 -15.10 -9.21
CA LEU A 73 3.14 -13.86 -9.72
C LEU A 73 4.67 -13.90 -9.54
N SER A 74 5.42 -13.54 -10.58
CA SER A 74 6.89 -13.53 -10.55
C SER A 74 7.44 -12.42 -9.66
N ASP A 75 8.69 -12.57 -9.20
CA ASP A 75 9.39 -11.52 -8.47
C ASP A 75 9.37 -10.18 -9.24
N LYS A 76 9.23 -9.08 -8.51
CA LYS A 76 9.13 -7.70 -9.00
C LYS A 76 7.95 -7.40 -9.91
N THR A 77 6.95 -8.27 -9.94
CA THR A 77 5.69 -8.02 -10.61
C THR A 77 4.57 -7.77 -9.61
N TYR A 78 3.50 -7.12 -10.04
CA TYR A 78 2.44 -6.66 -9.15
C TYR A 78 1.05 -6.80 -9.78
N LEU A 79 0.05 -6.95 -8.93
CA LEU A 79 -1.37 -6.98 -9.27
C LEU A 79 -2.07 -6.01 -8.34
N LEU A 80 -2.67 -4.95 -8.90
CA LEU A 80 -3.15 -3.81 -8.11
C LEU A 80 -2.04 -3.34 -7.16
N ASP A 81 -2.33 -3.04 -5.89
CA ASP A 81 -1.28 -2.61 -4.96
C ASP A 81 -0.38 -3.75 -4.47
N HIS A 82 -0.69 -5.01 -4.77
CA HIS A 82 0.02 -6.20 -4.26
C HIS A 82 1.27 -6.48 -5.12
N TYR A 83 2.45 -6.30 -4.53
CA TYR A 83 3.75 -6.46 -5.20
C TYR A 83 4.47 -7.69 -4.67
N CYS A 84 4.99 -8.52 -5.57
CA CYS A 84 5.77 -9.68 -5.19
C CYS A 84 7.25 -9.34 -5.06
N GLN A 85 7.82 -9.55 -3.87
CA GLN A 85 9.24 -9.30 -3.59
C GLN A 85 9.87 -10.53 -2.94
N ASN A 86 10.76 -11.20 -3.66
CA ASN A 86 11.48 -12.41 -3.25
C ASN A 86 10.52 -13.47 -2.68
N GLY A 87 9.38 -13.67 -3.35
CA GLY A 87 8.36 -14.64 -2.96
C GLY A 87 7.54 -14.27 -1.72
N ASN A 88 7.62 -13.01 -1.26
CA ASN A 88 6.78 -12.47 -0.19
C ASN A 88 5.92 -11.31 -0.72
N TRP A 89 4.70 -11.22 -0.20
CA TRP A 89 3.82 -10.10 -0.52
C TRP A 89 4.26 -8.83 0.20
N THR A 90 4.31 -7.74 -0.55
CA THR A 90 4.44 -6.35 -0.09
C THR A 90 3.47 -5.48 -0.89
N SER A 91 3.41 -4.19 -0.62
CA SER A 91 2.61 -3.26 -1.42
C SER A 91 3.45 -2.32 -2.27
N ARG A 92 2.88 -1.80 -3.36
CA ARG A 92 3.50 -0.68 -4.10
C ARG A 92 3.44 0.61 -3.30
N THR A 93 2.38 0.80 -2.53
CA THR A 93 2.25 1.91 -1.57
C THR A 93 3.42 1.99 -0.59
N LYS A 94 3.94 0.85 -0.09
CA LYS A 94 5.13 0.82 0.77
C LYS A 94 6.32 1.51 0.11
N PHE A 95 6.62 1.21 -1.15
CA PHE A 95 7.75 1.82 -1.84
C PHE A 95 7.56 3.32 -2.04
N VAL A 96 6.34 3.76 -2.36
CA VAL A 96 6.01 5.19 -2.51
C VAL A 96 6.09 5.92 -1.17
N ALA A 97 5.50 5.38 -0.11
CA ALA A 97 5.53 5.95 1.23
C ALA A 97 6.97 6.04 1.76
N SER A 98 7.74 4.97 1.61
CA SER A 98 9.17 4.97 1.97
C SER A 98 9.93 6.04 1.21
N THR A 99 9.67 6.23 -0.08
CA THR A 99 10.30 7.29 -0.90
C THR A 99 10.00 8.67 -0.34
N LEU A 100 8.73 8.99 -0.07
CA LEU A 100 8.32 10.30 0.47
C LEU A 100 8.86 10.53 1.89
N ALA A 101 8.91 9.50 2.73
CA ALA A 101 9.47 9.59 4.08
C ALA A 101 10.97 9.95 4.07
N GLN A 102 11.72 9.55 3.04
CA GLN A 102 13.13 9.96 2.90
C GLN A 102 13.26 11.42 2.54
N VAL A 103 12.39 11.92 1.67
CA VAL A 103 12.36 13.34 1.27
C VAL A 103 12.14 14.23 2.49
N ALA A 104 11.36 13.76 3.45
CA ALA A 104 10.95 14.51 4.62
C ALA A 104 11.90 14.41 5.83
N ALA A 105 12.96 13.57 5.76
CA ALA A 105 13.69 13.03 6.92
C ALA A 105 14.14 14.06 7.98
N ASP A 106 14.47 15.28 7.58
CA ASP A 106 15.05 16.31 8.46
C ASP A 106 14.10 17.49 8.74
N GLN A 107 12.80 17.33 8.48
CA GLN A 107 11.81 18.42 8.56
C GLN A 107 10.62 18.07 9.44
N ASP A 108 9.86 19.09 9.83
CA ASP A 108 8.53 18.89 10.40
C ASP A 108 7.55 18.55 9.26
N PHE A 109 7.01 17.34 9.29
CA PHE A 109 6.18 16.84 8.20
C PHE A 109 5.03 15.96 8.69
N VAL A 110 4.05 15.78 7.81
CA VAL A 110 3.04 14.74 7.89
C VAL A 110 3.02 13.99 6.56
N LEU A 111 3.23 12.68 6.61
CA LEU A 111 3.01 11.77 5.49
C LEU A 111 1.83 10.88 5.82
N TYR A 112 0.78 10.94 5.00
CA TYR A 112 -0.40 10.10 5.16
C TYR A 112 -0.68 9.35 3.87
N CYS A 113 -0.72 8.02 3.93
CA CYS A 113 -1.11 7.15 2.82
C CYS A 113 -2.39 6.40 3.19
N SER A 114 -3.40 6.45 2.33
CA SER A 114 -4.63 5.66 2.47
C SER A 114 -5.40 5.62 1.15
N SER A 115 -6.60 5.06 1.16
CA SER A 115 -7.46 4.96 -0.02
C SER A 115 -7.72 6.33 -0.66
N PRO A 116 -7.90 6.43 -1.98
CA PRO A 116 -8.15 7.70 -2.64
C PRO A 116 -9.35 8.46 -2.06
N LEU A 117 -10.43 7.75 -1.71
CA LEU A 117 -11.64 8.33 -1.11
C LEU A 117 -11.39 9.03 0.23
N THR A 118 -10.48 8.47 1.03
CA THR A 118 -10.16 9.04 2.35
C THR A 118 -9.12 10.16 2.26
N THR A 119 -8.18 10.05 1.31
CA THR A 119 -7.04 10.97 1.19
C THR A 119 -7.36 12.19 0.33
N LEU A 120 -8.27 12.06 -0.63
CA LEU A 120 -8.65 13.11 -1.57
C LEU A 120 -10.12 13.49 -1.35
N PRO A 121 -10.43 14.31 -0.32
CA PRO A 121 -11.81 14.66 0.04
C PRO A 121 -12.54 15.50 -1.01
N SER A 122 -11.82 16.02 -2.02
CA SER A 122 -12.37 16.85 -3.10
C SER A 122 -11.90 16.33 -4.46
N ILE A 123 -12.40 15.17 -4.86
CA ILE A 123 -12.19 14.56 -6.19
C ILE A 123 -13.37 14.75 -7.13
N GLU A 124 -14.29 15.65 -6.79
CA GLU A 124 -15.45 16.01 -7.61
C GLU A 124 -15.02 16.26 -9.07
N ASP A 125 -15.78 15.67 -10.01
CA ASP A 125 -15.55 15.68 -11.46
C ASP A 125 -14.32 14.90 -11.96
N LYS A 126 -13.57 14.24 -11.06
CA LYS A 126 -12.35 13.47 -11.39
C LYS A 126 -12.38 12.03 -10.90
N GLU A 127 -13.48 11.60 -10.28
CA GLU A 127 -13.59 10.29 -9.67
C GLU A 127 -13.49 9.16 -10.69
N SER A 128 -13.88 9.38 -11.95
CA SER A 128 -13.74 8.39 -13.01
C SER A 128 -12.29 8.02 -13.30
N PHE A 129 -11.36 8.97 -13.19
CA PHE A 129 -9.92 8.74 -13.40
C PHE A 129 -9.23 8.09 -12.20
N VAL A 130 -9.85 8.18 -11.03
CA VAL A 130 -9.29 7.73 -9.75
C VAL A 130 -9.88 6.37 -9.35
N LEU A 131 -11.20 6.27 -9.36
CA LEU A 131 -11.97 5.12 -8.89
C LEU A 131 -12.51 4.25 -10.03
N GLY A 132 -12.52 4.78 -11.26
CA GLY A 132 -13.10 4.12 -12.42
C GLY A 132 -14.55 4.51 -12.66
N GLN A 133 -15.17 3.83 -13.64
CA GLN A 133 -16.51 4.14 -14.11
C GLN A 133 -17.56 3.58 -13.15
N GLU A 134 -18.73 4.23 -13.10
CA GLU A 134 -19.88 3.69 -12.38
C GLU A 134 -20.31 2.38 -13.04
N SER A 135 -20.27 1.28 -12.29
CA SER A 135 -20.87 0.05 -12.77
C SER A 135 -22.38 0.23 -12.73
N GLY A 136 -23.01 0.34 -13.90
CA GLY A 136 -24.46 0.39 -14.05
C GLY A 136 -25.09 -0.94 -13.64
N ALA A 137 -25.00 -1.32 -12.37
CA ALA A 137 -25.82 -2.38 -11.83
C ALA A 137 -27.25 -1.83 -11.80
N ALA A 138 -28.05 -2.21 -12.79
CA ALA A 138 -29.47 -1.94 -12.78
C ALA A 138 -30.02 -2.45 -11.43
N ALA A 139 -30.59 -1.55 -10.64
CA ALA A 139 -31.22 -1.93 -9.38
C ALA A 139 -32.21 -3.06 -9.67
N PRO A 140 -32.19 -4.17 -8.90
CA PRO A 140 -33.19 -5.21 -9.09
C PRO A 140 -34.57 -4.58 -8.95
N PRO A 141 -35.48 -4.78 -9.93
CA PRO A 141 -36.70 -3.96 -10.08
C PRO A 141 -37.69 -4.00 -8.91
N ASN A 142 -37.44 -4.79 -7.86
CA ASN A 142 -38.35 -5.02 -6.74
C ASN A 142 -37.73 -4.81 -5.34
N SER A 143 -36.61 -4.08 -5.19
CA SER A 143 -36.06 -3.81 -3.85
C SER A 143 -36.77 -2.60 -3.21
N VAL A 144 -37.66 -2.85 -2.26
CA VAL A 144 -38.55 -1.85 -1.61
C VAL A 144 -37.89 -1.18 -0.38
N LEU A 145 -36.60 -1.43 -0.11
CA LEU A 145 -35.90 -0.84 1.04
C LEU A 145 -34.91 0.27 0.63
N PRO A 146 -35.07 1.51 1.13
CA PRO A 146 -34.32 2.66 0.67
C PRO A 146 -33.08 2.90 1.54
N THR A 147 -31.95 2.39 1.09
CA THR A 147 -30.74 3.22 1.03
C THR A 147 -29.97 2.71 -0.17
N PRO A 148 -30.03 3.39 -1.33
CA PRO A 148 -29.20 2.98 -2.45
C PRO A 148 -27.75 3.10 -1.99
N ALA A 149 -27.10 1.95 -1.80
CA ALA A 149 -25.64 1.94 -1.68
C ALA A 149 -25.11 2.72 -2.88
N ALA A 150 -24.25 3.70 -2.62
CA ALA A 150 -23.65 4.49 -3.70
C ALA A 150 -23.10 3.53 -4.77
N PRO A 151 -23.33 3.79 -6.06
CA PRO A 151 -22.94 2.86 -7.12
C PRO A 151 -21.45 2.56 -6.98
N ALA A 152 -21.11 1.27 -6.92
CA ALA A 152 -19.73 0.85 -6.85
C ALA A 152 -19.03 1.25 -8.15
N ARG A 153 -18.03 2.12 -8.03
CA ARG A 153 -17.13 2.46 -9.13
C ARG A 153 -16.06 1.40 -9.23
N LYS A 154 -15.76 0.98 -10.46
CA LYS A 154 -14.74 -0.03 -10.74
C LYS A 154 -13.89 0.43 -11.91
N CYS A 155 -12.58 0.25 -11.79
CA CYS A 155 -11.69 0.50 -12.92
C CYS A 155 -11.71 -0.66 -13.92
N PHE A 156 -11.81 -1.89 -13.42
CA PHE A 156 -11.77 -3.10 -14.24
C PHE A 156 -13.06 -3.89 -14.05
N SER A 157 -13.93 -3.89 -15.07
CA SER A 157 -15.24 -4.54 -15.03
C SER A 157 -15.16 -6.07 -14.98
N SER A 158 -14.06 -6.65 -15.45
CA SER A 158 -13.83 -8.09 -15.53
C SER A 158 -13.36 -8.71 -14.22
N LEU A 159 -12.95 -7.92 -13.23
CA LEU A 159 -12.41 -8.46 -11.97
C LEU A 159 -13.50 -9.03 -11.06
N SER A 160 -13.27 -10.28 -10.61
CA SER A 160 -14.09 -10.96 -9.61
C SER A 160 -13.89 -10.36 -8.22
N SER A 161 -15.00 -10.21 -7.47
CA SER A 161 -14.99 -9.74 -6.08
C SER A 161 -14.52 -10.80 -5.07
N THR A 162 -14.25 -12.04 -5.50
CA THR A 162 -13.87 -13.14 -4.60
C THR A 162 -12.43 -13.03 -4.12
N LEU A 163 -11.53 -12.48 -4.94
CA LEU A 163 -10.10 -12.32 -4.63
C LEU A 163 -9.72 -10.85 -4.37
N VAL A 164 -10.29 -9.96 -5.18
CA VAL A 164 -10.05 -8.52 -5.09
C VAL A 164 -11.21 -7.88 -4.34
N ASN A 165 -10.91 -7.21 -3.23
CA ASN A 165 -11.92 -6.41 -2.55
C ASN A 165 -12.46 -5.34 -3.52
N PRO A 166 -13.79 -5.15 -3.66
CA PRO A 166 -14.34 -4.13 -4.54
C PRO A 166 -13.73 -2.73 -4.34
N ASN A 167 -13.31 -2.39 -3.12
CA ASN A 167 -12.68 -1.11 -2.80
C ASN A 167 -11.24 -0.98 -3.32
N GLU A 168 -10.60 -2.08 -3.71
CA GLU A 168 -9.28 -2.10 -4.34
C GLU A 168 -9.36 -2.04 -5.88
N ASN A 169 -10.55 -2.21 -6.45
CA ASN A 169 -10.75 -2.12 -7.90
C ASN A 169 -10.87 -0.66 -8.38
N THR A 170 -9.84 0.13 -8.08
CA THR A 170 -9.69 1.53 -8.45
C THR A 170 -8.65 1.71 -9.56
N CYS A 171 -8.63 2.87 -10.22
CA CYS A 171 -7.68 3.12 -11.31
C CYS A 171 -6.28 3.51 -10.80
N ILE A 172 -6.23 4.01 -9.57
CA ILE A 172 -5.00 4.21 -8.81
C ILE A 172 -5.13 3.48 -7.47
N ASN A 173 -4.03 3.08 -6.86
CA ASN A 173 -4.05 2.51 -5.51
C ASN A 173 -4.05 3.64 -4.47
N ASN A 174 -3.62 3.31 -3.25
CA ASN A 174 -3.55 4.28 -2.17
C ASN A 174 -2.74 5.51 -2.57
N VAL A 175 -3.21 6.65 -2.07
CA VAL A 175 -2.61 7.95 -2.30
C VAL A 175 -1.86 8.33 -1.04
N CYS A 176 -0.59 8.65 -1.20
CA CYS A 176 0.27 9.23 -0.19
C CYS A 176 0.32 10.75 -0.35
N VAL A 177 0.03 11.50 0.69
CA VAL A 177 0.15 12.97 0.73
C VAL A 177 1.23 13.34 1.72
N LEU A 178 2.20 14.11 1.26
CA LEU A 178 3.27 14.68 2.06
C LEU A 178 3.00 16.17 2.27
N GLN A 179 2.98 16.59 3.52
CA GLN A 179 2.79 17.97 3.94
C GLN A 179 3.96 18.42 4.80
N PHE A 180 4.43 19.65 4.59
CA PHE A 180 5.42 20.29 5.45
C PHE A 180 4.77 21.40 6.27
N ASN A 181 5.29 21.62 7.47
CA ASN A 181 4.90 22.77 8.28
C ASN A 181 5.70 24.00 7.85
N ASP A 182 5.03 25.07 7.43
CA ASP A 182 5.67 26.34 7.06
C ASP A 182 5.78 27.36 8.22
N GLY A 183 5.52 26.91 9.44
CA GLY A 183 5.50 27.73 10.66
C GLY A 183 4.12 28.28 11.00
N SER A 184 3.14 28.20 10.08
CA SER A 184 1.76 28.65 10.32
C SER A 184 0.71 27.62 9.96
N THR A 185 0.96 26.83 8.90
CA THR A 185 0.01 25.85 8.37
C THR A 185 0.76 24.67 7.75
N LEU A 186 0.12 23.51 7.73
CA LEU A 186 0.57 22.39 6.91
C LEU A 186 0.24 22.69 5.45
N LYS A 187 1.28 22.75 4.61
CA LYS A 187 1.14 22.89 3.17
C LYS A 187 1.42 21.56 2.49
N THR A 188 0.50 21.15 1.61
CA THR A 188 0.71 19.97 0.78
C THR A 188 1.86 20.22 -0.18
N ALA A 189 2.93 19.45 0.00
CA ALA A 189 4.14 19.54 -0.79
C ALA A 189 4.07 18.60 -2.00
N ALA A 190 3.65 17.35 -1.78
CA ALA A 190 3.40 16.39 -2.83
C ALA A 190 2.22 15.48 -2.51
N PHE A 191 1.69 14.87 -3.57
CA PHE A 191 1.05 13.58 -3.44
C PHE A 191 1.75 12.55 -4.34
N ALA A 192 1.58 11.28 -4.04
CA ALA A 192 2.09 10.18 -4.83
C ALA A 192 1.12 9.00 -4.80
N THR A 193 1.12 8.20 -5.86
CA THR A 193 0.26 7.02 -5.96
C THR A 193 0.83 6.05 -6.99
N THR A 194 0.38 4.80 -6.94
CA THR A 194 0.66 3.81 -7.98
C THR A 194 -0.58 3.60 -8.85
N LEU A 195 -0.36 3.36 -10.13
CA LEU A 195 -1.42 3.31 -11.13
C LEU A 195 -1.71 1.85 -11.48
N ASN A 196 -3.00 1.52 -11.62
CA ASN A 196 -3.43 0.20 -12.06
C ASN A 196 -3.53 0.14 -13.59
N ASN A 197 -3.85 1.27 -14.22
CA ASN A 197 -3.59 1.52 -15.62
C ASN A 197 -2.20 2.12 -15.79
N ASP A 198 -1.46 1.68 -16.79
CA ASP A 198 -0.25 2.39 -17.20
C ASP A 198 -0.60 3.76 -17.78
N LEU A 199 0.40 4.65 -17.81
CA LEU A 199 0.18 6.01 -18.29
C LEU A 199 -0.38 6.06 -19.73
N ALA A 200 0.02 5.11 -20.59
CA ALA A 200 -0.37 5.03 -21.99
C ALA A 200 -1.69 4.28 -22.25
N GLY A 201 -2.34 3.71 -21.22
CA GLY A 201 -3.59 2.96 -21.36
C GLY A 201 -3.46 1.55 -21.94
N THR A 202 -2.27 0.95 -22.02
CA THR A 202 -2.09 -0.39 -22.60
C THR A 202 -2.79 -1.53 -21.84
N LYS A 203 -3.26 -1.32 -20.60
CA LYS A 203 -3.99 -2.32 -19.78
C LYS A 203 -5.51 -2.33 -19.93
N GLY A 204 -6.02 -2.13 -21.15
CA GLY A 204 -7.46 -2.11 -21.44
C GLY A 204 -8.14 -0.76 -21.17
N ALA A 205 -7.35 0.27 -20.91
CA ALA A 205 -7.81 1.65 -20.78
C ALA A 205 -7.55 2.41 -22.09
N THR A 206 -8.21 3.54 -22.30
CA THR A 206 -7.81 4.45 -23.37
C THR A 206 -6.89 5.52 -22.80
N THR A 207 -6.14 6.23 -23.65
CA THR A 207 -5.39 7.42 -23.20
C THR A 207 -6.32 8.47 -22.57
N ALA A 208 -7.60 8.47 -22.93
CA ALA A 208 -8.63 9.30 -22.33
C ALA A 208 -8.99 8.90 -20.89
N ASP A 209 -8.56 7.74 -20.40
CA ASP A 209 -8.77 7.29 -19.02
C ASP A 209 -7.52 7.49 -18.14
N SER A 210 -6.49 8.17 -18.66
CA SER A 210 -5.23 8.37 -17.94
C SER A 210 -5.43 9.23 -16.69
N PHE A 211 -4.91 8.76 -15.55
CA PHE A 211 -4.90 9.53 -14.30
C PHE A 211 -4.24 10.91 -14.46
N LEU A 212 -3.31 11.07 -15.40
CA LEU A 212 -2.64 12.35 -15.66
C LEU A 212 -3.62 13.46 -16.09
N ILE A 213 -4.75 13.11 -16.70
CA ILE A 213 -5.82 14.06 -17.05
C ILE A 213 -6.41 14.69 -15.77
N ALA A 214 -6.55 13.91 -14.69
CA ALA A 214 -7.00 14.42 -13.40
C ALA A 214 -6.03 15.48 -12.81
N LEU A 215 -4.76 15.47 -13.25
CA LEU A 215 -3.73 16.44 -12.88
C LEU A 215 -3.65 17.64 -13.83
N GLY A 216 -4.52 17.68 -14.85
CA GLY A 216 -4.47 18.70 -15.90
C GLY A 216 -3.34 18.50 -16.89
N ILE A 217 -2.80 17.28 -17.00
CA ILE A 217 -1.73 16.93 -17.95
C ILE A 217 -2.37 16.21 -19.15
N PRO A 218 -2.27 16.75 -20.38
CA PRO A 218 -2.91 16.16 -21.55
C PRO A 218 -2.36 14.78 -21.90
N ALA A 219 -3.25 13.90 -22.37
CA ALA A 219 -2.95 12.48 -22.62
C ALA A 219 -1.93 12.27 -23.75
N GLU A 220 -1.90 13.16 -24.74
CA GLU A 220 -0.97 13.12 -25.87
C GLU A 220 0.48 13.36 -25.46
N GLN A 221 0.72 13.99 -24.31
CA GLN A 221 2.06 14.28 -23.85
C GLN A 221 2.66 13.12 -23.04
N VAL A 222 1.86 12.13 -22.68
CA VAL A 222 2.23 11.12 -21.69
C VAL A 222 3.43 10.25 -22.11
N SER A 223 3.49 9.85 -23.37
CA SER A 223 4.59 9.04 -23.92
C SER A 223 5.86 9.84 -24.19
N THR A 224 5.76 11.18 -24.24
CA THR A 224 6.87 12.08 -24.56
C THR A 224 7.44 12.80 -23.33
N ILE A 225 6.64 12.97 -22.28
CA ILE A 225 7.02 13.70 -21.05
C ILE A 225 8.05 12.92 -20.21
N CYS A 226 7.91 11.60 -20.08
CA CYS A 226 8.77 10.83 -19.18
C CYS A 226 9.93 10.15 -19.94
N PRO A 227 11.19 10.48 -19.68
CA PRO A 227 12.32 9.78 -20.28
C PRO A 227 12.38 8.32 -19.80
N ALA A 228 13.01 7.45 -20.58
CA ALA A 228 13.33 6.11 -20.10
C ALA A 228 14.37 6.21 -18.97
N GLY A 229 14.14 5.51 -17.87
CA GLY A 229 15.10 5.42 -16.77
C GLY A 229 14.64 4.45 -15.68
N GLU A 230 15.54 4.19 -14.75
CA GLU A 230 15.29 3.38 -13.55
C GLU A 230 14.82 4.28 -12.40
N GLY A 231 13.94 3.74 -11.55
CA GLY A 231 13.38 4.49 -10.43
C GLY A 231 12.43 5.61 -10.85
N PHE A 232 12.27 6.62 -9.99
CA PHE A 232 11.50 7.82 -10.31
C PHE A 232 12.32 8.77 -11.19
N VAL A 233 11.92 8.93 -12.43
CA VAL A 233 12.46 9.93 -13.36
C VAL A 233 11.61 11.18 -13.34
N GLN A 234 12.26 12.34 -13.42
CA GLN A 234 11.54 13.60 -13.58
C GLN A 234 11.01 13.70 -15.00
N CYS A 235 9.70 13.92 -15.13
CA CYS A 235 9.05 14.10 -16.41
C CYS A 235 8.73 15.58 -16.68
N THR A 236 8.29 16.32 -15.66
CA THR A 236 8.12 17.78 -15.71
C THR A 236 8.66 18.41 -14.41
N ASN A 237 8.55 19.74 -14.28
CA ASN A 237 8.88 20.43 -13.03
C ASN A 237 8.01 19.99 -11.83
N SER A 238 6.87 19.35 -12.11
CA SER A 238 5.87 18.99 -11.10
C SER A 238 5.51 17.51 -11.11
N LEU A 239 6.10 16.69 -11.98
CA LEU A 239 5.76 15.28 -12.15
C LEU A 239 7.01 14.41 -12.24
N TRP A 240 7.03 13.35 -11.44
CA TRP A 240 7.99 12.25 -11.53
C TRP A 240 7.24 10.94 -11.74
N TYR A 241 7.85 10.01 -12.47
CA TYR A 241 7.26 8.71 -12.80
C TYR A 241 8.26 7.59 -12.59
N SER A 242 7.80 6.45 -12.05
CA SER A 242 8.54 5.20 -12.01
C SER A 242 7.86 4.18 -12.90
N LYS A 243 8.56 3.71 -13.95
CA LYS A 243 8.05 2.66 -14.83
C LYS A 243 7.94 1.31 -14.11
N GLU A 244 8.91 0.99 -13.27
CA GLU A 244 8.96 -0.27 -12.52
C GLU A 244 7.74 -0.43 -11.60
N LEU A 245 7.40 0.61 -10.84
CA LEU A 245 6.25 0.59 -9.93
C LEU A 245 4.94 1.01 -10.61
N ASN A 246 5.02 1.53 -11.84
CA ASN A 246 3.96 2.30 -12.50
C ASN A 246 3.38 3.34 -11.53
N ALA A 247 4.23 4.22 -11.02
CA ALA A 247 3.91 5.13 -9.94
C ALA A 247 4.23 6.57 -10.30
N VAL A 248 3.47 7.52 -9.75
CA VAL A 248 3.66 8.95 -9.98
C VAL A 248 3.85 9.68 -8.64
N ILE A 249 4.71 10.70 -8.67
CA ILE A 249 4.81 11.72 -7.62
C ILE A 249 4.50 13.06 -8.28
N TYR A 250 3.63 13.85 -7.70
CA TYR A 250 3.25 15.15 -8.23
C TYR A 250 3.32 16.24 -7.15
N ALA A 251 3.82 17.41 -7.55
CA ALA A 251 3.97 18.59 -6.70
C ALA A 251 3.68 19.88 -7.47
N LYS A 252 2.55 20.54 -7.15
CA LYS A 252 2.06 21.70 -7.91
C LYS A 252 2.98 22.92 -7.81
N GLU A 253 3.45 23.25 -6.61
CA GLU A 253 4.34 24.41 -6.41
C GLU A 253 5.79 24.12 -6.84
N GLY A 254 6.02 22.93 -7.40
CA GLY A 254 7.34 22.32 -7.47
C GLY A 254 7.81 22.08 -6.06
N ILE A 255 7.94 20.83 -5.63
CA ILE A 255 8.88 20.64 -4.52
C ILE A 255 10.21 21.05 -5.13
N ASN A 256 10.77 22.17 -4.66
CA ASN A 256 12.20 22.41 -4.73
C ASN A 256 12.82 21.34 -3.86
N LEU A 257 12.75 20.10 -4.36
CA LEU A 257 13.68 19.06 -4.08
C LEU A 257 14.95 19.75 -4.55
N ASN A 258 15.66 20.37 -3.61
CA ASN A 258 16.92 21.05 -3.87
C ASN A 258 17.69 20.16 -4.87
N PRO A 259 18.41 20.66 -5.88
CA PRO A 259 19.19 19.78 -6.77
C PRO A 259 19.95 18.69 -5.99
N THR A 260 20.41 18.98 -4.76
CA THR A 260 20.91 17.96 -3.81
C THR A 260 19.90 16.91 -3.32
N ILE A 261 18.62 17.24 -3.12
CA ILE A 261 17.52 16.30 -2.84
C ILE A 261 17.07 15.55 -4.09
N ILE A 262 17.02 16.16 -5.28
CA ILE A 262 16.79 15.41 -6.54
C ILE A 262 17.97 14.48 -6.83
N ASP A 263 19.20 14.91 -6.59
CA ASP A 263 20.41 14.07 -6.63
C ASP A 263 20.44 13.06 -5.47
N LYS A 264 19.75 13.32 -4.36
CA LYS A 264 19.48 12.31 -3.31
C LYS A 264 18.40 11.33 -3.72
N ILE A 265 17.34 11.71 -4.42
CA ILE A 265 16.26 10.80 -4.86
C ILE A 265 16.72 9.97 -6.07
N THR A 266 17.25 10.62 -7.12
CA THR A 266 17.82 9.95 -8.30
C THR A 266 19.12 9.21 -7.96
N GLY A 267 19.95 9.80 -7.10
CA GLY A 267 21.13 9.12 -6.55
C GLY A 267 20.76 8.05 -5.53
N TRP A 268 19.61 8.09 -4.86
CA TRP A 268 19.12 7.00 -4.01
C TRP A 268 18.66 5.83 -4.85
N PHE A 269 17.99 6.02 -5.99
CA PHE A 269 17.71 4.89 -6.88
C PHE A 269 18.99 4.25 -7.45
N ARG A 270 20.03 5.05 -7.74
CA ARG A 270 21.38 4.52 -8.04
C ARG A 270 22.07 3.89 -6.81
N ARG A 271 21.70 4.28 -5.58
CA ARG A 271 22.29 3.82 -4.30
C ARG A 271 21.51 2.71 -3.60
N LEU A 272 20.27 2.44 -4.00
CA LEU A 272 19.51 1.21 -3.70
C LEU A 272 20.28 -0.03 -4.22
N LEU A 273 21.32 0.20 -5.04
CA LEU A 273 22.31 -0.78 -5.50
C LEU A 273 23.78 -0.45 -5.11
N GLY A 274 24.12 0.51 -4.21
CA GLY A 274 25.56 0.69 -3.91
C GLY A 274 26.15 1.74 -2.96
N ILE A 275 25.43 2.67 -2.29
CA ILE A 275 26.08 3.48 -1.22
C ILE A 275 25.12 3.67 -0.02
N PRO A 276 25.51 3.22 1.19
CA PRO A 276 24.66 3.30 2.37
C PRO A 276 24.57 4.73 2.90
N THR A 277 23.36 5.29 2.94
CA THR A 277 22.99 6.35 3.88
C THR A 277 22.28 5.68 5.05
N GLU A 278 22.57 6.11 6.28
CA GLU A 278 21.87 5.60 7.45
C GLU A 278 20.36 5.89 7.32
N PRO A 279 19.50 4.87 7.43
CA PRO A 279 18.07 5.04 7.28
C PRO A 279 17.49 5.86 8.42
N SER A 280 16.58 6.79 8.12
CA SER A 280 15.88 7.55 9.16
C SER A 280 15.02 6.63 10.03
N ALA A 281 14.66 7.08 11.24
CA ALA A 281 13.81 6.30 12.14
C ALA A 281 12.42 5.97 11.53
N ALA A 282 11.93 6.81 10.63
CA ALA A 282 10.74 6.56 9.82
C ALA A 282 10.95 5.43 8.78
N GLN A 283 12.09 5.43 8.08
CA GLN A 283 12.41 4.36 7.12
C GLN A 283 12.62 3.02 7.82
N LEU A 284 13.36 3.02 8.94
CA LEU A 284 13.53 1.84 9.77
C LEU A 284 12.18 1.30 10.24
N PHE A 285 11.24 2.17 10.60
CA PHE A 285 9.88 1.77 10.95
C PHE A 285 9.14 1.14 9.76
N LEU A 286 9.13 1.78 8.58
CA LEU A 286 8.45 1.28 7.38
C LEU A 286 9.06 0.00 6.80
N ASN A 287 10.33 -0.32 7.11
CA ASN A 287 10.98 -1.54 6.66
C ASN A 287 10.59 -2.78 7.47
N LYS A 288 10.05 -2.61 8.69
CA LYS A 288 9.60 -3.70 9.56
C LYS A 288 8.33 -4.42 9.05
N PRO A 289 7.21 -3.72 8.79
CA PRO A 289 6.00 -4.35 8.27
C PRO A 289 6.22 -4.84 6.84
N GLN A 290 5.63 -5.97 6.47
CA GLN A 290 5.84 -6.57 5.15
C GLN A 290 4.88 -6.01 4.11
N ASN A 291 3.58 -6.07 4.38
CA ASN A 291 2.53 -5.72 3.44
C ASN A 291 1.53 -4.74 4.07
N PHE A 292 1.65 -3.44 3.78
CA PHE A 292 0.77 -2.40 4.34
C PHE A 292 0.25 -1.45 3.26
N HIS A 293 -0.97 -0.95 3.42
CA HIS A 293 -1.56 0.01 2.51
C HIS A 293 -1.77 1.38 3.17
N ASP A 294 -2.02 1.42 4.49
CA ASP A 294 -2.20 2.67 5.21
C ASP A 294 -0.96 3.03 6.03
N VAL A 295 -0.57 4.30 5.95
CA VAL A 295 0.61 4.86 6.63
C VAL A 295 0.23 6.21 7.22
N TYR A 296 0.68 6.47 8.44
CA TYR A 296 0.69 7.81 9.01
C TYR A 296 2.03 8.04 9.70
N LEU A 297 2.82 8.97 9.17
CA LEU A 297 4.04 9.45 9.80
C LEU A 297 3.86 10.94 10.07
N ALA A 298 4.21 11.38 11.27
CA ALA A 298 4.24 12.79 11.59
C ALA A 298 5.44 13.08 12.49
N THR A 299 6.15 14.15 12.18
CA THR A 299 7.25 14.67 12.99
C THR A 299 7.00 16.16 13.20
N GLN A 300 7.06 16.61 14.45
CA GLN A 300 6.92 18.01 14.79
C GLN A 300 7.87 18.38 15.91
N THR A 301 8.57 19.48 15.74
CA THR A 301 9.43 20.08 16.75
C THR A 301 8.63 21.10 17.52
N VAL A 302 8.53 20.92 18.84
CA VAL A 302 7.79 21.82 19.73
C VAL A 302 8.72 22.35 20.82
N THR A 303 8.51 23.59 21.25
CA THR A 303 9.27 24.17 22.37
C THR A 303 8.47 23.98 23.66
N LEU A 304 8.98 23.16 24.58
CA LEU A 304 8.41 22.92 25.91
C LEU A 304 9.36 23.49 26.95
N ASP A 305 8.88 24.45 27.75
CA ASP A 305 9.66 25.13 28.79
C ASP A 305 11.01 25.70 28.29
N GLY A 306 11.03 26.19 27.04
CA GLY A 306 12.23 26.72 26.39
C GLY A 306 13.18 25.69 25.80
N ILE A 307 12.82 24.39 25.83
CA ILE A 307 13.58 23.28 25.25
C ILE A 307 12.87 22.78 24.00
N GLU A 308 13.58 22.68 22.88
CA GLU A 308 13.05 22.04 21.68
C GLU A 308 12.99 20.52 21.86
N VAL A 309 11.81 19.95 21.62
CA VAL A 309 11.54 18.53 21.68
C VAL A 309 10.88 18.12 20.37
N THR A 310 11.50 17.19 19.66
CA THR A 310 10.90 16.59 18.47
C THR A 310 10.02 15.42 18.89
N LYS A 311 8.73 15.54 18.61
CA LYS A 311 7.75 14.47 18.78
C LYS A 311 7.51 13.77 17.46
N SER A 312 7.41 12.45 17.47
CA SER A 312 7.13 11.67 16.26
C SER A 312 6.05 10.62 16.48
N VAL A 313 5.17 10.48 15.49
CA VAL A 313 4.16 9.43 15.39
C VAL A 313 4.44 8.62 14.13
N ARG A 314 4.48 7.30 14.24
CA ARG A 314 4.68 6.39 13.11
C ARG A 314 3.65 5.27 13.23
N ALA A 315 2.76 5.15 12.25
CA ALA A 315 1.72 4.13 12.27
C ALA A 315 1.55 3.49 10.89
N VAL A 316 1.32 2.19 10.88
CA VAL A 316 1.04 1.38 9.67
C VAL A 316 -0.11 0.42 9.95
N LYS A 317 -0.91 0.16 8.92
CA LYS A 317 -1.88 -0.93 8.89
C LYS A 317 -1.42 -1.99 7.91
N GLU A 318 -0.99 -3.14 8.42
CA GLU A 318 -0.69 -4.31 7.59
C GLU A 318 -1.98 -4.94 7.06
N ALA A 319 -1.94 -5.37 5.81
CA ALA A 319 -3.07 -6.00 5.13
C ALA A 319 -3.29 -7.43 5.65
N PHE A 320 -2.20 -8.20 5.74
CA PHE A 320 -2.24 -9.55 6.25
C PHE A 320 -0.96 -9.93 7.04
N PRO A 321 -1.11 -10.47 8.27
CA PRO A 321 -2.33 -10.40 9.08
C PRO A 321 -2.75 -8.94 9.29
N SER A 322 -4.05 -8.68 9.46
CA SER A 322 -4.53 -7.31 9.70
C SER A 322 -4.04 -6.84 11.06
N ILE A 323 -2.96 -6.06 11.06
CA ILE A 323 -2.30 -5.55 12.27
C ILE A 323 -2.12 -4.05 12.14
N LEU A 324 -2.44 -3.33 13.21
CA LEU A 324 -2.06 -1.93 13.36
C LEU A 324 -0.87 -1.84 14.31
N VAL A 325 0.23 -1.27 13.82
CA VAL A 325 1.40 -0.94 14.63
C VAL A 325 1.52 0.58 14.68
N ALA A 326 1.60 1.16 15.87
CA ALA A 326 1.84 2.60 16.07
C ALA A 326 2.94 2.85 17.12
N GLU A 327 3.91 3.68 16.79
CA GLU A 327 4.98 4.14 17.68
C GLU A 327 4.86 5.66 17.92
N TYR A 328 4.91 6.06 19.18
CA TYR A 328 4.89 7.46 19.63
C TYR A 328 6.18 7.74 20.39
N GLU A 329 6.94 8.72 19.93
CA GLU A 329 8.24 9.09 20.50
C GLU A 329 8.16 10.48 21.11
N ASN A 330 8.69 10.62 22.34
CA ASN A 330 8.71 11.87 23.11
C ASN A 330 7.32 12.44 23.46
N PHE A 331 6.33 11.57 23.63
CA PHE A 331 5.00 11.94 24.10
C PHE A 331 4.89 11.84 25.63
N ASN A 332 4.48 12.93 26.28
CA ASN A 332 4.16 12.94 27.72
C ASN A 332 2.84 12.24 28.05
N THR A 333 1.91 12.20 27.10
CA THR A 333 0.64 11.49 27.25
C THR A 333 0.88 9.99 27.20
N SER A 334 0.37 9.23 28.17
CA SER A 334 0.41 7.76 28.13
C SER A 334 -0.57 7.23 27.08
N VAL A 335 -0.04 6.89 25.90
CA VAL A 335 -0.76 6.27 24.79
C VAL A 335 -1.25 4.89 25.21
N CYS A 336 -0.44 4.09 25.91
CA CYS A 336 -0.88 2.77 26.40
C CYS A 336 -2.14 2.87 27.26
N SER A 337 -2.12 3.77 28.26
CA SER A 337 -3.28 4.01 29.13
C SER A 337 -4.50 4.51 28.34
N TYR A 338 -4.29 5.25 27.26
CA TYR A 338 -5.37 5.74 26.41
C TYR A 338 -6.05 4.60 25.64
N VAL A 339 -5.28 3.67 25.05
CA VAL A 339 -5.82 2.58 24.24
C VAL A 339 -6.46 1.51 25.11
N GLU A 340 -5.85 1.16 26.25
CA GLU A 340 -6.35 0.13 27.18
C GLU A 340 -7.72 0.48 27.80
N LYS A 341 -8.02 1.78 27.96
CA LYS A 341 -9.30 2.24 28.51
C LYS A 341 -10.43 2.29 27.48
N ARG A 342 -10.16 2.00 26.20
CA ARG A 342 -11.18 2.01 25.16
C ARG A 342 -11.91 0.67 25.15
N GLU A 343 -13.23 0.74 25.30
CA GLU A 343 -14.09 -0.40 25.02
C GLU A 343 -14.04 -0.68 23.52
N LEU A 344 -13.55 -1.87 23.17
CA LEU A 344 -13.67 -2.38 21.82
C LEU A 344 -15.16 -2.51 21.47
N PRO A 345 -15.59 -2.08 20.27
CA PRO A 345 -16.90 -2.47 19.78
C PRO A 345 -17.04 -3.99 19.86
N ALA A 346 -18.27 -4.51 19.91
CA ALA A 346 -18.54 -5.93 19.69
C ALA A 346 -18.08 -6.29 18.27
N LEU A 347 -16.80 -6.60 18.14
CA LEU A 347 -16.11 -6.79 16.88
C LEU A 347 -16.17 -8.26 16.52
N GLU A 348 -16.35 -8.50 15.23
CA GLU A 348 -16.34 -9.82 14.63
C GLU A 348 -15.12 -10.62 15.11
N GLU A 349 -15.36 -11.92 15.31
CA GLU A 349 -14.35 -12.89 15.71
C GLU A 349 -13.16 -12.83 14.73
N PRO A 350 -11.91 -12.76 15.23
CA PRO A 350 -10.76 -12.76 14.35
C PRO A 350 -10.73 -14.04 13.50
N GLY A 351 -10.22 -13.92 12.27
CA GLY A 351 -10.04 -15.06 11.37
C GLY A 351 -9.21 -16.18 12.01
N PRO A 352 -9.37 -17.45 11.57
CA PRO A 352 -8.82 -18.63 12.22
C PRO A 352 -7.30 -18.56 12.51
N LEU A 353 -6.51 -17.93 11.62
CA LEU A 353 -5.05 -17.80 11.80
C LEU A 353 -4.65 -16.86 12.96
N ALA A 354 -5.45 -15.82 13.24
CA ALA A 354 -5.18 -14.94 14.38
C ALA A 354 -5.48 -15.64 15.73
N ARG A 355 -6.37 -16.65 15.74
CA ARG A 355 -6.58 -17.51 16.91
C ARG A 355 -5.40 -18.43 17.16
N GLU A 356 -4.77 -18.95 16.10
CA GLU A 356 -3.65 -19.87 16.20
C GLU A 356 -2.35 -19.22 16.69
N ALA A 357 -2.17 -17.92 16.44
CA ALA A 357 -0.95 -17.21 16.85
C ALA A 357 -0.87 -16.89 18.36
N GLY A 358 -1.94 -17.09 19.13
CA GLY A 358 -1.98 -16.81 20.58
C GLY A 358 -1.65 -15.36 20.97
N ARG A 359 -1.70 -14.43 20.01
CA ARG A 359 -1.35 -13.02 20.24
C ARG A 359 -2.49 -12.31 20.97
N ALA A 360 -2.14 -11.48 21.95
CA ALA A 360 -3.11 -10.61 22.58
C ALA A 360 -3.74 -9.66 21.53
N PRO A 361 -5.05 -9.35 21.64
CA PRO A 361 -5.74 -8.46 20.70
C PRO A 361 -5.13 -7.04 20.68
N LEU A 362 -4.51 -6.65 21.79
CA LEU A 362 -3.83 -5.40 22.01
C LEU A 362 -2.58 -5.68 22.87
N THR A 363 -1.44 -5.18 22.43
CA THR A 363 -0.19 -5.17 23.19
C THR A 363 0.34 -3.75 23.21
N CYS A 364 0.76 -3.25 24.37
CA CYS A 364 1.44 -1.97 24.48
C CYS A 364 2.74 -2.14 25.24
N THR A 365 3.81 -1.54 24.69
CA THR A 365 5.14 -1.56 25.30
C THR A 365 5.70 -0.14 25.34
N GLN A 366 6.46 0.17 26.39
CA GLN A 366 7.15 1.44 26.51
C GLN A 366 8.64 1.17 26.72
N ASN A 367 9.47 1.72 25.84
CA ASN A 367 10.93 1.62 25.94
C ASN A 367 11.58 2.93 25.50
N GLU A 368 12.52 3.46 26.27
CA GLU A 368 13.37 4.61 25.88
C GLU A 368 12.60 5.81 25.30
N GLY A 369 11.47 6.19 25.91
CA GLY A 369 10.66 7.33 25.43
C GLY A 369 9.77 7.02 24.22
N ILE A 370 9.79 5.78 23.72
CA ILE A 370 8.91 5.27 22.68
C ILE A 370 7.78 4.45 23.32
N GLN A 371 6.54 4.80 23.02
CA GLN A 371 5.35 3.99 23.31
C GLN A 371 4.89 3.31 22.03
N ARG A 372 4.91 1.97 22.02
CA ARG A 372 4.52 1.15 20.87
C ARG A 372 3.23 0.40 21.18
N VAL A 373 2.24 0.57 20.32
CA VAL A 373 0.93 -0.09 20.36
C VAL A 373 0.85 -1.06 19.17
N GLU A 374 0.52 -2.31 19.44
CA GLU A 374 0.21 -3.32 18.44
C GLU A 374 -1.21 -3.83 18.66
N ILE A 375 -2.04 -3.78 17.62
CA ILE A 375 -3.45 -4.15 17.66
C ILE A 375 -3.72 -5.17 16.56
N THR A 376 -4.31 -6.30 16.92
CA THR A 376 -4.69 -7.38 16.00
C THR A 376 -6.20 -7.55 15.89
N LYS A 377 -7.00 -6.82 16.70
CA LYS A 377 -8.46 -6.79 16.65
C LYS A 377 -8.98 -5.35 16.73
N GLY A 378 -9.92 -4.98 15.86
CA GLY A 378 -10.48 -3.62 15.84
C GLY A 378 -9.56 -2.59 15.23
N VAL A 379 -8.71 -3.02 14.30
CA VAL A 379 -7.75 -2.18 13.57
C VAL A 379 -8.42 -0.91 13.01
N ASP A 380 -9.58 -1.04 12.35
CA ASP A 380 -10.30 0.10 11.77
C ASP A 380 -10.90 1.04 12.82
N PHE A 381 -11.26 0.52 14.00
CA PHE A 381 -11.73 1.34 15.10
C PHE A 381 -10.59 2.18 15.68
N PHE A 382 -9.41 1.59 15.85
CA PHE A 382 -8.27 2.25 16.49
C PHE A 382 -7.45 3.12 15.54
N TRP A 383 -7.41 2.83 14.24
CA TRP A 383 -6.69 3.63 13.25
C TRP A 383 -6.95 5.14 13.41
N PRO A 384 -8.20 5.65 13.30
CA PRO A 384 -8.47 7.08 13.44
C PRO A 384 -8.22 7.61 14.86
N GLN A 385 -8.24 6.77 15.90
CA GLN A 385 -7.93 7.19 17.26
C GLN A 385 -6.44 7.48 17.42
N LEU A 386 -5.60 6.65 16.82
CA LEU A 386 -4.16 6.72 16.92
C LEU A 386 -3.57 7.74 15.93
N THR A 387 -4.09 7.82 14.71
CA THR A 387 -3.56 8.74 13.69
C THR A 387 -4.25 10.10 13.67
N GLY A 388 -5.52 10.18 14.10
CA GLY A 388 -6.34 11.39 13.98
C GLY A 388 -6.48 12.22 15.25
N LYS A 389 -6.64 11.58 16.42
CA LYS A 389 -6.91 12.28 17.70
C LYS A 389 -5.65 12.56 18.52
N LEU A 390 -4.66 11.67 18.46
CA LEU A 390 -3.37 11.84 19.11
C LEU A 390 -2.41 12.54 18.14
N ARG A 391 -2.68 13.83 17.88
CA ARG A 391 -1.82 14.65 17.01
C ARG A 391 -0.60 15.14 17.77
N VAL A 392 0.40 15.58 17.02
CA VAL A 392 1.70 16.05 17.54
C VAL A 392 1.62 17.42 18.25
N GLY A 393 0.42 18.02 18.34
CA GLY A 393 0.14 19.34 18.91
C GLY A 393 0.18 19.43 20.44
#